data_AF-A0A7Y9I4L9-F1
#
_entry.id   AF-A0A7Y9I4L9-F1
#
_cell.length_a   1.000
_cell.length_b   1.000
_cell.length_c   1.000
_cell.angle_alpha   90.00
_cell.angle_beta   90.00
_cell.angle_gamma   90.00
#
_symmetry.space_group_name_H-M   'P 1'
#
loop_
_entity.id
_entity.type
_entity.pdbx_description
1 polymer ?
#
loop_
_entity_poly.entity_id
_entity_poly.type
_entity_poly.pdbx_seq_one_letter_code
_entity_poly.pdbx_strand_id
1 'polypeptide(L)'
;MLLGGPLSYRDFSGYWPTQLDGTDPTQRLIARRCEEVRNIVVSDQLPEHSTGVWAATTTVLRRTEAIEKLSKLKEENGGDIVLFGGRTLANSLFAAELVDELHVMVAPVVVPHGVRAFDEAVLPSLRLVDVRRHDGSENVLISYRRSSVQ
;
A
#
# COMPACT_ATOMS: atom_id res chain seq x y z
N MET A 1 8.43 -4.49 2.52
CA MET A 1 8.34 -4.29 1.05
C MET A 1 7.14 -3.42 0.73
N LEU A 2 7.19 -2.65 -0.35
CA LEU A 2 6.04 -1.88 -0.84
C LEU A 2 5.38 -2.57 -2.04
N LEU A 3 4.06 -2.50 -2.10
CA LEU A 3 3.23 -3.03 -3.18
C LEU A 3 2.30 -1.91 -3.67
N GLY A 4 2.09 -1.80 -4.98
CA GLY A 4 1.16 -0.81 -5.51
C GLY A 4 0.81 -0.99 -6.99
N GLY A 5 -0.18 -0.21 -7.43
CA GLY A 5 -0.48 -0.02 -8.85
C GLY A 5 0.41 1.03 -9.51
N PRO A 6 0.39 1.13 -10.85
CA PRO A 6 1.28 2.03 -11.60
C PRO A 6 1.05 3.52 -11.29
N LEU A 7 -0.20 3.92 -10.95
CA LEU A 7 -0.49 5.32 -10.59
C LEU A 7 0.13 5.68 -9.23
N SER A 8 -0.18 4.91 -8.18
CA SER A 8 0.38 5.13 -6.85
C SER A 8 1.91 5.06 -6.85
N TYR A 9 2.48 4.14 -7.64
CA TYR A 9 3.93 4.06 -7.82
C TYR A 9 4.50 5.35 -8.44
N ARG A 10 3.88 5.87 -9.50
CA ARG A 10 4.32 7.12 -10.14
C ARG A 10 4.26 8.29 -9.18
N ASP A 11 3.18 8.44 -8.42
CA ASP A 11 3.05 9.51 -7.43
C ASP A 11 4.16 9.41 -6.37
N PHE A 12 4.43 8.20 -5.88
CA PHE A 12 5.46 7.92 -4.88
C PHE A 12 6.85 8.23 -5.40
N SER A 13 7.20 7.66 -6.55
CA SER A 13 8.49 7.86 -7.21
C SER A 13 8.71 9.30 -7.69
N GLY A 14 7.64 10.08 -7.88
CA GLY A 14 7.72 11.50 -8.23
C GLY A 14 7.88 12.42 -7.01
N TYR A 15 7.29 12.07 -5.87
CA TYR A 15 7.32 12.90 -4.67
C TYR A 15 8.53 12.63 -3.79
N TRP A 16 8.72 11.39 -3.32
CA TRP A 16 9.68 11.09 -2.24
C TRP A 16 11.13 11.45 -2.55
N PRO A 17 11.66 11.25 -3.76
CA PRO A 17 13.03 11.68 -4.09
C PRO A 17 13.24 13.19 -3.91
N THR A 18 12.21 14.01 -4.13
CA THR A 18 12.30 15.47 -3.96
C THR A 18 12.45 15.89 -2.50
N GLN A 19 12.18 14.98 -1.56
CA GLN A 19 12.25 15.25 -0.12
C GLN A 19 13.60 14.87 0.50
N LEU A 20 14.54 14.28 -0.25
CA LEU A 20 15.87 13.90 0.27
C LEU A 20 16.66 15.09 0.83
N ASP A 21 16.57 16.22 0.13
CA ASP A 21 17.20 17.49 0.50
C ASP A 21 16.23 18.47 1.19
N GLY A 22 15.04 17.99 1.57
CA GLY A 22 14.00 18.79 2.23
C GLY A 22 14.37 19.23 3.65
N THR A 23 13.69 20.23 4.21
CA THR A 23 14.00 20.77 5.55
C THR A 23 13.39 19.96 6.70
N ASP A 24 12.29 19.25 6.45
CA ASP A 24 11.62 18.40 7.43
C ASP A 24 12.41 17.08 7.67
N PRO A 25 12.93 16.84 8.89
CA PRO A 25 13.72 15.65 9.19
C PRO A 25 12.93 14.34 9.05
N THR A 26 11.63 14.35 9.32
CA THR A 26 10.76 13.17 9.20
C THR A 26 10.59 12.81 7.73
N GLN A 27 10.33 13.80 6.88
CA GLN A 27 10.19 13.55 5.44
C GLN A 27 11.51 13.09 4.81
N ARG A 28 12.65 13.69 5.19
CA ARG A 28 13.97 13.19 4.75
C ARG A 28 14.21 11.74 5.15
N LEU A 29 13.80 11.34 6.35
CA LEU A 29 13.93 9.95 6.80
C LEU A 29 13.08 9.01 5.95
N ILE A 30 11.81 9.37 5.67
CA ILE A 30 10.93 8.55 4.83
C ILE A 30 11.48 8.46 3.41
N ALA A 31 11.94 9.58 2.83
CA ALA A 31 12.52 9.62 1.49
C ALA A 31 13.68 8.64 1.33
N ARG A 32 14.64 8.62 2.27
CA ARG A 32 15.75 7.65 2.27
C ARG A 32 15.26 6.21 2.34
N ARG A 33 14.24 5.92 3.16
CA ARG A 33 13.67 4.56 3.24
C ARG A 33 12.97 4.14 1.95
N CYS A 34 12.34 5.08 1.24
CA CYS A 34 11.74 4.81 -0.06
C CYS A 34 12.78 4.45 -1.14
N GLU A 35 14.01 4.96 -1.06
CA GLU A 35 15.08 4.57 -2.00
C GLU A 35 15.55 3.12 -1.80
N GLU A 36 15.55 2.63 -0.56
CA GLU A 36 16.09 1.31 -0.21
C GLU A 36 15.05 0.20 -0.28
N VAL A 37 13.77 0.52 -0.11
CA VAL A 37 12.72 -0.48 0.01
C VAL A 37 12.44 -1.15 -1.34
N ARG A 38 12.37 -2.49 -1.34
CA ARG A 38 11.88 -3.25 -2.49
C ARG A 38 10.43 -2.86 -2.81
N ASN A 39 10.14 -2.65 -4.09
CA ASN A 39 8.83 -2.31 -4.63
C ASN A 39 8.34 -3.39 -5.59
N ILE A 40 7.07 -3.76 -5.48
CA ILE A 40 6.36 -4.54 -6.50
C ILE A 40 5.26 -3.66 -7.09
N VAL A 41 5.28 -3.51 -8.42
CA VAL A 41 4.23 -2.81 -9.15
C VAL A 41 3.41 -3.80 -9.96
N VAL A 42 2.10 -3.84 -9.74
CA VAL A 42 1.20 -4.71 -10.50
C VAL A 42 0.63 -3.93 -11.69
N SER A 43 1.06 -4.25 -12.91
CA SER A 43 0.65 -3.55 -14.14
C SER A 43 0.87 -4.40 -15.38
N ASP A 44 -0.04 -4.29 -16.36
CA ASP A 44 0.15 -4.88 -17.70
C ASP A 44 0.74 -3.89 -18.71
N GLN A 45 0.84 -2.61 -18.35
CA GLN A 45 1.18 -1.52 -19.26
C GLN A 45 2.44 -0.76 -18.86
N LEU A 46 3.00 -1.03 -17.68
CA LEU A 46 4.23 -0.40 -17.21
C LEU A 46 5.40 -1.35 -17.50
N PRO A 47 6.31 -1.02 -18.42
CA PRO A 47 7.54 -1.79 -18.57
C PRO A 47 8.47 -1.57 -17.38
N GLU A 48 9.24 -2.59 -17.01
CA GLU A 48 10.17 -2.51 -15.88
C GLU A 48 11.23 -1.42 -16.04
N HIS A 49 11.74 -1.21 -17.26
CA HIS A 49 12.69 -0.13 -17.55
C HIS A 49 12.10 1.29 -17.43
N SER A 50 10.77 1.42 -17.30
CA SER A 50 10.07 2.70 -17.15
C SER A 50 9.77 3.06 -15.68
N THR A 51 10.39 2.35 -14.73
CA THR A 51 10.22 2.56 -13.28
C THR A 51 11.05 3.73 -12.73
N GLY A 52 11.90 4.35 -13.55
CA GLY A 52 12.57 5.61 -13.24
C GLY A 52 13.64 5.50 -12.16
N VAL A 53 13.65 6.45 -11.23
CA VAL A 53 14.71 6.58 -10.19
C VAL A 53 14.80 5.38 -9.25
N TRP A 54 13.75 4.55 -9.16
CA TRP A 54 13.73 3.34 -8.33
C TRP A 54 13.79 2.04 -9.15
N ALA A 55 14.32 2.09 -10.38
CA ALA A 55 14.41 0.92 -11.24
C ALA A 55 15.22 -0.24 -10.62
N ALA A 56 16.25 0.07 -9.83
CA ALA A 56 17.07 -0.95 -9.17
C ALA A 56 16.34 -1.71 -8.04
N THR A 57 15.26 -1.15 -7.49
CA THR A 57 14.52 -1.72 -6.35
C THR A 57 13.10 -2.14 -6.71
N THR A 58 12.70 -2.03 -7.99
CA THR A 58 11.32 -2.24 -8.42
C THR A 58 11.20 -3.41 -9.36
N THR A 59 10.28 -4.33 -9.06
CA THR A 59 9.87 -5.42 -9.95
C THR A 59 8.44 -5.15 -10.42
N VAL A 60 8.19 -5.33 -11.73
CA VAL A 60 6.84 -5.22 -12.29
C VAL A 60 6.24 -6.60 -12.50
N LEU A 61 5.05 -6.83 -11.93
CA LEU A 61 4.28 -8.06 -12.12
C LEU A 61 3.07 -7.82 -13.03
N ARG A 62 2.82 -8.77 -13.92
CA ARG A 62 1.56 -8.83 -14.69
C ARG A 62 0.39 -9.09 -13.75
N ARG A 63 -0.79 -8.56 -14.08
CA ARG A 63 -1.99 -8.76 -13.24
C ARG A 63 -2.37 -10.22 -13.07
N THR A 64 -2.18 -11.01 -14.14
CA THR A 64 -2.45 -12.45 -14.17
C THR A 64 -1.55 -13.27 -13.24
N GLU A 65 -0.36 -12.76 -12.92
CA GLU A 65 0.62 -13.45 -12.06
C GLU A 65 0.60 -12.94 -10.61
N ALA A 66 -0.03 -11.79 -10.37
CA ALA A 66 0.09 -11.05 -9.13
C ALA A 66 -0.39 -11.84 -7.91
N ILE A 67 -1.58 -12.46 -7.99
CA ILE A 67 -2.17 -13.20 -6.86
C ILE A 67 -1.29 -14.40 -6.47
N GLU A 68 -0.87 -15.21 -7.45
CA GLU A 68 -0.03 -16.38 -7.18
C GLU A 68 1.32 -15.98 -6.57
N LYS A 69 2.00 -14.99 -7.16
CA LYS A 69 3.31 -14.53 -6.66
C LYS A 69 3.21 -13.89 -5.28
N LEU A 70 2.18 -13.09 -5.03
CA LEU A 70 1.99 -12.46 -3.72
C LEU A 70 1.61 -13.48 -2.64
N SER A 71 0.85 -14.54 -2.98
CA SER A 71 0.58 -15.64 -2.06
C SER A 71 1.88 -16.33 -1.64
N LYS A 72 2.76 -16.65 -2.60
CA LYS A 72 4.07 -17.26 -2.30
C LYS A 72 4.95 -16.33 -1.47
N LEU A 73 5.05 -15.05 -1.84
CA LEU A 73 5.83 -14.06 -1.10
C LEU A 73 5.36 -13.89 0.35
N LYS A 74 4.06 -14.03 0.60
CA LYS A 74 3.49 -13.96 1.95
C LYS A 74 3.88 -15.17 2.82
N GLU A 75 4.16 -16.32 2.22
CA GLU A 75 4.64 -17.53 2.92
C GLU A 75 6.15 -17.49 3.19
N GLU A 76 6.89 -16.62 2.51
CA GLU A 76 8.32 -16.42 2.74
C GLU A 76 8.57 -15.59 4.01
N ASN A 77 9.67 -15.89 4.73
CA ASN A 77 10.13 -15.10 5.90
C ASN A 77 10.78 -13.76 5.49
N GLY A 78 10.07 -12.95 4.69
CA GLY A 78 10.56 -11.72 4.07
C GLY A 78 10.17 -10.40 4.77
N GLY A 79 9.41 -10.48 5.88
CA GLY A 79 8.83 -9.33 6.57
C GLY A 79 7.54 -8.80 5.91
N ASP A 80 7.05 -7.66 6.38
CA ASP A 80 5.74 -7.14 5.97
C ASP A 80 5.71 -6.65 4.51
N ILE A 81 4.59 -6.92 3.84
CA ILE A 81 4.24 -6.38 2.52
C ILE A 81 3.18 -5.31 2.70
N VAL A 82 3.56 -4.05 2.52
CA VAL A 82 2.67 -2.90 2.68
C VAL A 82 2.11 -2.50 1.32
N LEU A 83 0.81 -2.65 1.13
CA LEU A 83 0.10 -2.10 -0.01
C LEU A 83 -0.05 -0.59 0.18
N PHE A 84 0.77 0.19 -0.51
CA PHE A 84 0.74 1.65 -0.37
C PHE A 84 -0.37 2.29 -1.21
N GLY A 85 -0.83 1.65 -2.29
CA GLY A 85 -1.93 2.25 -3.03
C GLY A 85 -2.50 1.50 -4.22
N GLY A 86 -3.64 2.06 -4.65
CA GLY A 86 -4.48 1.63 -5.75
C GLY A 86 -5.66 0.81 -5.24
N ARG A 87 -6.85 1.43 -5.19
CA ARG A 87 -8.08 0.74 -4.75
C ARG A 87 -8.36 -0.53 -5.54
N THR A 88 -8.05 -0.54 -6.84
CA THR A 88 -8.28 -1.72 -7.70
C THR A 88 -7.43 -2.90 -7.23
N LEU A 89 -6.16 -2.67 -6.92
CA LEU A 89 -5.28 -3.72 -6.40
C LEU A 89 -5.73 -4.13 -4.99
N ALA A 90 -6.02 -3.17 -4.11
CA ALA A 90 -6.53 -3.46 -2.76
C ALA A 90 -7.77 -4.37 -2.79
N ASN A 91 -8.80 -4.00 -3.54
CA ASN A 91 -10.03 -4.77 -3.64
C ASN A 91 -9.78 -6.17 -4.25
N SER A 92 -8.87 -6.30 -5.22
CA SER A 92 -8.51 -7.61 -5.76
C SER A 92 -7.81 -8.51 -4.75
N LEU A 93 -6.97 -7.95 -3.87
CA LEU A 93 -6.28 -8.69 -2.80
C LEU A 93 -7.23 -9.05 -1.66
N PHE A 94 -8.21 -8.19 -1.36
CA PHE A 94 -9.29 -8.53 -0.42
C PHE A 94 -10.13 -9.71 -0.94
N ALA A 95 -10.53 -9.68 -2.22
CA ALA A 95 -11.29 -10.77 -2.84
C ALA A 95 -10.49 -12.08 -2.91
N ALA A 96 -9.16 -11.99 -3.06
CA ALA A 96 -8.26 -13.13 -3.01
C ALA A 96 -7.83 -13.53 -1.59
N GLU A 97 -8.39 -12.91 -0.55
CA GLU A 97 -8.13 -13.22 0.85
C GLU A 97 -6.65 -13.07 1.28
N LEU A 98 -5.89 -12.22 0.59
CA LEU A 98 -4.46 -12.02 0.82
C LEU A 98 -4.15 -10.92 1.84
N VAL A 99 -5.14 -10.12 2.25
CA VAL A 99 -4.96 -9.03 3.23
C VAL A 99 -5.13 -9.55 4.66
N ASP A 100 -4.08 -9.44 5.48
CA ASP A 100 -4.11 -9.81 6.90
C ASP A 100 -4.57 -8.67 7.81
N GLU A 101 -4.05 -7.46 7.55
CA GLU A 101 -4.26 -6.30 8.39
C GLU A 101 -4.67 -5.09 7.52
N LEU A 102 -5.70 -4.38 7.97
CA LEU A 102 -6.23 -3.17 7.34
C LEU A 102 -6.04 -1.99 8.28
N HIS A 103 -5.32 -0.98 7.80
CA HIS A 103 -5.12 0.30 8.49
C HIS A 103 -5.97 1.37 7.82
N VAL A 104 -6.94 1.94 8.55
CA VAL A 104 -7.85 2.97 8.07
C VAL A 104 -7.52 4.28 8.76
N MET A 105 -7.03 5.26 8.01
CA MET A 105 -6.85 6.62 8.49
C MET A 105 -8.11 7.45 8.18
N VAL A 106 -8.84 7.87 9.21
CA VAL A 106 -10.05 8.69 9.09
C VAL A 106 -9.67 10.15 9.36
N ALA A 107 -9.88 11.01 8.37
CA ALA A 107 -9.70 12.45 8.50
C ALA A 107 -11.01 13.14 8.95
N PRO A 108 -10.94 14.29 9.64
CA PRO A 108 -12.11 15.01 10.15
C PRO A 108 -12.83 15.82 9.05
N VAL A 109 -13.14 15.19 7.92
CA VAL A 109 -13.77 15.84 6.76
C VAL A 109 -14.89 14.96 6.21
N VAL A 110 -16.02 15.58 5.88
CA VAL A 110 -17.13 14.92 5.19
C VAL A 110 -16.98 15.17 3.70
N VAL A 111 -16.80 14.10 2.94
CA VAL A 111 -16.69 14.15 1.47
C VAL A 111 -17.96 13.53 0.88
N PRO A 112 -18.91 14.34 0.36
CA PRO A 112 -20.22 13.84 -0.07
C PRO A 112 -20.15 13.02 -1.36
N HIS A 113 -19.13 13.22 -2.18
CA HIS A 113 -18.93 12.53 -3.45
C HIS A 113 -17.46 12.20 -3.63
N GLY A 114 -17.15 11.04 -4.19
CA GLY A 114 -15.76 10.68 -4.47
C GLY A 114 -15.57 9.20 -4.72
N VAL A 115 -14.30 8.81 -4.73
CA VAL A 115 -13.87 7.44 -4.94
C VAL A 115 -14.00 6.67 -3.62
N ARG A 116 -14.89 5.68 -3.58
CA ARG A 116 -15.02 4.77 -2.43
C ARG A 116 -13.72 3.97 -2.22
N ALA A 117 -13.39 3.57 -0.99
CA ALA A 117 -12.22 2.73 -0.75
C ALA A 117 -12.46 1.27 -1.19
N PHE A 118 -13.67 0.79 -0.94
CA PHE A 118 -14.08 -0.60 -1.17
C PHE A 118 -15.22 -0.68 -2.19
N ASP A 119 -15.20 -1.74 -2.99
CA ASP A 119 -16.30 -2.15 -3.87
C ASP A 119 -17.29 -3.07 -3.13
N GLU A 120 -18.44 -3.38 -3.73
CA GLU A 120 -19.51 -4.21 -3.13
C GLU A 120 -19.14 -5.69 -2.95
N ALA A 121 -17.86 -6.05 -3.04
CA ALA A 121 -17.39 -7.41 -2.82
C ALA A 121 -17.60 -7.83 -1.36
N VAL A 122 -17.78 -9.14 -1.13
CA VAL A 122 -17.82 -9.71 0.23
C VAL A 122 -16.46 -9.46 0.88
N LEU A 123 -16.41 -8.46 1.75
CA LEU A 123 -15.22 -8.17 2.55
C LEU A 123 -15.11 -9.21 3.68
N PRO A 124 -13.88 -9.65 4.02
CA PRO A 124 -13.69 -10.59 5.11
C PRO A 124 -14.17 -9.98 6.44
N SER A 125 -14.57 -10.86 7.38
CA SER A 125 -14.84 -10.42 8.74
C SER A 125 -13.57 -9.84 9.37
N LEU A 126 -13.66 -8.63 9.91
CA LEU A 126 -12.55 -7.90 10.50
C LEU A 126 -12.75 -7.75 12.01
N ARG A 127 -11.67 -7.93 12.78
CA ARG A 127 -11.63 -7.66 14.21
C ARG A 127 -10.79 -6.43 14.49
N LEU A 128 -11.31 -5.53 15.32
CA LEU A 128 -10.55 -4.37 15.80
C LEU A 128 -9.31 -4.81 16.57
N VAL A 129 -8.17 -4.18 16.26
CA VAL A 129 -6.88 -4.42 16.92
C VAL A 129 -6.41 -3.17 17.66
N ASP A 130 -6.49 -2.00 17.04
CA ASP A 130 -6.03 -0.74 17.64
C ASP A 130 -6.88 0.45 17.16
N VAL A 131 -6.98 1.48 18.01
CA VAL A 131 -7.51 2.80 17.66
C VAL A 131 -6.56 3.83 18.22
N ARG A 132 -5.96 4.63 17.34
CA ARG A 132 -4.94 5.60 17.71
C ARG A 132 -5.22 6.97 17.13
N ARG A 133 -5.04 7.99 17.95
CA ARG A 133 -4.91 9.38 17.52
C ARG A 133 -3.53 9.87 17.96
N HIS A 134 -2.83 10.56 17.08
CA HIS A 134 -1.54 11.17 17.40
C HIS A 134 -1.72 12.60 17.91
N ASP A 135 -0.86 13.03 18.83
CA ASP A 135 -0.87 14.40 19.36
C ASP A 135 -0.73 15.42 18.22
N GLY A 136 -1.55 16.46 18.26
CA GLY A 136 -1.59 17.48 17.21
C GLY A 136 -2.22 17.04 15.87
N SER A 137 -2.70 15.79 15.76
CA SER A 137 -3.46 15.30 14.62
C SER A 137 -4.94 15.16 14.97
N GLU A 138 -5.81 15.55 14.04
CA GLU A 138 -7.25 15.26 14.10
C GLU A 138 -7.61 13.95 13.39
N ASN A 139 -6.62 13.27 12.79
CA ASN A 139 -6.84 11.99 12.14
C ASN A 139 -6.85 10.85 13.16
N VAL A 140 -7.73 9.87 12.92
CA VAL A 140 -7.79 8.63 13.70
C VAL A 140 -7.30 7.47 12.82
N LEU A 141 -6.29 6.74 13.29
CA LEU A 141 -5.87 5.48 12.73
C LEU A 141 -6.64 4.34 13.42
N ILE A 142 -7.32 3.53 12.62
CA ILE A 142 -8.01 2.32 13.08
C ILE A 142 -7.35 1.13 12.41
N SER A 143 -6.87 0.18 13.21
CA SER A 143 -6.23 -1.04 12.71
C SER A 143 -7.14 -2.23 12.97
N TYR A 144 -7.40 -2.99 11.91
CA TYR A 144 -8.19 -4.21 11.93
C TYR A 144 -7.35 -5.38 11.44
N ARG A 145 -7.62 -6.57 11.94
CA ARG A 145 -7.06 -7.83 11.42
C ARG A 145 -8.18 -8.72 10.93
N ARG A 146 -7.91 -9.51 9.89
CA ARG A 146 -8.83 -10.54 9.43
C ARG A 146 -9.13 -11.51 10.58
N SER A 147 -10.41 -11.75 10.83
CA SER A 147 -10.84 -12.78 11.75
C SER A 147 -10.61 -14.14 11.09
N SER A 148 -9.92 -15.05 11.77
CA SER A 148 -9.94 -16.46 11.38
C SER A 148 -11.36 -16.99 11.56
N VAL A 149 -11.88 -17.67 10.55
CA VAL A 149 -13.09 -18.48 10.71
C VAL A 149 -12.73 -19.58 11.72
N GLN A 150 -13.49 -19.65 12.82
CA GLN A 150 -13.41 -20.76 13.77
C GLN A 150 -13.98 -22.03 13.15
#